data_AF-A0A2U3LC39-F1
#
_entry.id   AF-A0A2U3LC39-F1
#
_cell.length_a   1.000
_cell.length_b   1.000
_cell.length_c   1.000
_cell.angle_alpha   90.00
_cell.angle_beta   90.00
_cell.angle_gamma   90.00
#
_symmetry.space_group_name_H-M   'P 1'
#
loop_
_entity.id
_entity.type
_entity.pdbx_description
1 polymer ?
#
loop_
_entity_poly.entity_id
_entity_poly.type
_entity_poly.pdbx_seq_one_letter_code
_entity_poly.pdbx_strand_id
1 'polypeptide(L)'
;MKSLDAFKEFMVGSNVPNYVRRYCEGLDEFKWQWFYFQMKEPIEFVTDVDYLFYILKWILKSNFDDLGYEVYFQSVMNPEMYPEALIKDEWWSILQKRYSERFNSEISEIDCNSTDWAVAQTI
;
A
#
# COMPACT_ATOMS: atom_id res chain seq x y z
N MET A 1 4.10 -16.12 4.90
CA MET A 1 4.62 -16.08 6.30
C MET A 1 3.62 -16.76 7.24
N LYS A 2 4.07 -17.67 8.12
CA LYS A 2 3.15 -18.66 8.75
C LYS A 2 2.64 -18.32 10.16
N SER A 3 3.28 -17.40 10.89
CA SER A 3 2.84 -16.98 12.24
C SER A 3 3.17 -15.52 12.51
N LEU A 4 2.50 -14.94 13.52
CA LEU A 4 2.78 -13.59 14.01
C LEU A 4 4.21 -13.48 14.57
N ASP A 5 4.70 -14.50 15.26
CA ASP A 5 6.07 -14.48 15.82
C ASP A 5 7.13 -14.46 14.72
N ALA A 6 6.96 -15.29 13.68
CA ALA A 6 7.86 -15.27 12.52
C ALA A 6 7.80 -13.92 11.78
N PHE A 7 6.65 -13.26 11.76
CA PHE A 7 6.52 -11.91 11.23
C PHE A 7 7.25 -10.87 12.08
N LYS A 8 7.09 -10.93 13.41
CA LYS A 8 7.81 -10.04 14.33
C LYS A 8 9.32 -10.19 14.13
N GLU A 9 9.83 -11.41 14.09
CA GLU A 9 11.25 -11.71 13.81
C GLU A 9 11.72 -11.16 12.46
N PHE A 10 10.93 -11.37 11.41
CA PHE A 10 11.23 -10.83 10.08
C PHE A 10 11.32 -9.30 10.10
N MET A 11 10.32 -8.62 10.68
CA MET A 11 10.21 -7.16 10.66
C MET A 11 11.25 -6.42 11.51
N VAL A 12 11.89 -7.10 12.47
CA VAL A 12 12.99 -6.54 13.27
C VAL A 12 14.38 -6.96 12.77
N GLY A 13 14.44 -7.80 11.73
CA GLY A 13 15.66 -8.32 11.14
C GLY A 13 16.56 -7.22 10.54
N SER A 14 17.85 -7.53 10.39
CA SER A 14 18.86 -6.58 9.87
C SER A 14 18.60 -6.12 8.43
N ASN A 15 17.84 -6.91 7.65
CA ASN A 15 17.54 -6.63 6.26
C ASN A 15 16.33 -5.70 6.09
N VAL A 16 15.65 -5.36 7.19
CA VAL A 16 14.49 -4.46 7.18
C VAL A 16 14.94 -3.02 7.42
N PRO A 17 14.46 -2.04 6.62
CA PRO A 17 14.85 -0.65 6.78
C PRO A 17 14.58 -0.09 8.17
N ASN A 18 15.47 0.78 8.66
CA ASN A 18 15.41 1.34 10.02
C ASN A 18 14.07 2.01 10.37
N TYR A 19 13.40 2.65 9.40
CA TYR A 19 12.11 3.29 9.68
C TYR A 19 10.99 2.27 9.92
N VAL A 20 11.02 1.13 9.24
CA VAL A 20 10.07 0.04 9.47
C VAL A 20 10.33 -0.57 10.85
N ARG A 21 11.60 -0.81 11.21
CA ARG A 21 11.95 -1.30 12.55
C ARG A 21 11.48 -0.37 13.66
N ARG A 22 11.71 0.93 13.53
CA ARG A 22 11.23 1.96 14.47
C ARG A 22 9.70 2.01 14.55
N TYR A 23 9.01 1.85 13.42
CA TYR A 23 7.56 1.74 13.41
C TYR A 23 7.12 0.52 14.25
N CYS A 24 7.71 -0.64 13.99
CA CYS A 24 7.47 -1.90 14.70
C CYS A 24 7.76 -1.82 16.21
N GLU A 25 8.83 -1.16 16.63
CA GLU A 25 9.17 -0.93 18.05
C GLU A 25 8.09 -0.15 18.82
N GLY A 26 7.31 0.68 18.11
CA GLY A 26 6.22 1.48 18.69
C GLY A 26 4.85 0.78 18.69
N LEU A 27 4.74 -0.45 18.18
CA LEU A 27 3.47 -1.17 18.10
C LEU A 27 3.18 -1.93 19.41
N ASP A 28 1.96 -1.76 19.91
CA ASP A 28 1.38 -2.65 20.91
C ASP A 28 0.91 -3.97 20.27
N GLU A 29 0.51 -4.95 21.10
CA GLU A 29 0.13 -6.29 20.61
C GLU A 29 -1.05 -6.27 19.62
N PHE A 30 -2.01 -5.36 19.81
CA PHE A 30 -3.15 -5.22 18.91
C PHE A 30 -2.71 -4.69 17.55
N LYS A 31 -1.87 -3.64 17.54
CA LYS A 31 -1.33 -3.07 16.30
C LYS A 31 -0.40 -4.04 15.59
N TRP A 32 0.36 -4.86 16.31
CA TRP A 32 1.15 -5.94 15.73
C TRP A 32 0.29 -6.94 14.96
N GLN A 33 -0.82 -7.37 15.55
CA GLN A 33 -1.77 -8.27 14.89
C GLN A 33 -2.39 -7.62 13.65
N TRP A 34 -2.86 -6.38 13.78
CA TRP A 34 -3.42 -5.65 12.65
C TRP A 34 -2.41 -5.52 11.50
N PHE A 35 -1.18 -5.08 11.81
CA PHE A 35 -0.16 -4.89 10.79
C PHE A 35 0.28 -6.21 10.15
N TYR A 36 0.32 -7.30 10.92
CA TYR A 36 0.53 -8.64 10.37
C TYR A 36 -0.55 -8.99 9.33
N PHE A 37 -1.83 -8.80 9.66
CA PHE A 37 -2.91 -9.10 8.72
C PHE A 37 -2.85 -8.25 7.45
N GLN A 38 -2.49 -6.97 7.58
CA GLN A 38 -2.28 -6.07 6.44
C GLN A 38 -1.12 -6.53 5.55
N MET A 39 -0.04 -7.04 6.12
CA MET A 39 1.17 -7.43 5.38
C MET A 39 1.13 -8.81 4.72
N LYS A 40 0.23 -9.71 5.16
CA LYS A 40 0.23 -11.11 4.69
C LYS A 40 0.10 -11.24 3.18
N GLU A 41 -0.89 -10.58 2.59
CA GLU A 41 -1.17 -10.69 1.16
C GLU A 41 -0.21 -9.83 0.31
N PRO A 42 0.11 -8.56 0.68
CA PRO A 42 1.08 -7.76 -0.06
C PRO A 42 2.43 -8.42 -0.27
N ILE A 43 2.98 -9.08 0.75
CA ILE A 43 4.25 -9.82 0.62
C ILE A 43 4.14 -10.96 -0.42
N GLU A 44 2.95 -11.53 -0.62
CA GLU A 44 2.74 -12.63 -1.56
C GLU A 44 2.59 -12.13 -3.00
N PHE A 45 1.94 -10.98 -3.21
CA PHE A 45 1.66 -10.49 -4.56
C PHE A 45 2.69 -9.50 -5.12
N VAL A 46 3.55 -8.90 -4.29
CA VAL A 46 4.63 -8.04 -4.79
C VAL A 46 5.75 -8.86 -5.43
N THR A 47 6.38 -8.31 -6.47
CA THR A 47 7.54 -8.90 -7.15
C THR A 47 8.82 -8.81 -6.32
N ASP A 48 8.96 -7.74 -5.54
CA ASP A 48 10.09 -7.48 -4.65
C ASP A 48 9.64 -6.93 -3.28
N VAL A 49 10.09 -7.57 -2.21
CA VAL A 49 9.80 -7.16 -0.82
C VAL A 49 10.57 -5.90 -0.44
N ASP A 50 11.76 -5.67 -1.00
CA ASP A 50 12.52 -4.44 -0.75
C ASP A 50 11.75 -3.23 -1.31
N TYR A 51 11.06 -3.40 -2.44
CA TYR A 51 10.17 -2.39 -2.97
C TYR A 51 8.93 -2.18 -2.10
N LEU A 52 8.32 -3.24 -1.57
CA LEU A 52 7.22 -3.09 -0.61
C LEU A 52 7.64 -2.21 0.57
N PHE A 53 8.85 -2.39 1.09
CA PHE A 53 9.38 -1.48 2.11
C PHE A 53 9.46 -0.04 1.59
N TYR A 54 10.01 0.19 0.39
CA TYR A 54 10.07 1.53 -0.20
C TYR A 54 8.71 2.25 -0.19
N ILE A 55 7.64 1.60 -0.63
CA ILE A 55 6.29 2.21 -0.62
C ILE A 55 5.77 2.38 0.81
N LEU A 56 6.01 1.41 1.69
CA LEU A 56 5.61 1.47 3.10
C LEU A 56 6.12 2.74 3.80
N LYS A 57 7.24 3.33 3.36
CA LYS A 57 7.72 4.61 3.90
C LYS A 57 6.68 5.73 3.81
N TRP A 58 5.86 5.71 2.76
CA TRP A 58 4.81 6.70 2.52
C TRP A 58 3.48 6.26 3.10
N ILE A 59 3.11 4.98 2.91
CA ILE A 59 1.85 4.42 3.42
C ILE A 59 1.80 4.47 4.96
N LEU A 60 2.90 4.16 5.65
CA LEU A 60 2.94 4.22 7.12
C LEU A 60 2.83 5.66 7.68
N LYS A 61 2.91 6.69 6.84
CA LYS A 61 2.67 8.09 7.23
C LYS A 61 1.24 8.54 6.97
N SER A 62 0.48 7.80 6.15
CA SER A 62 -0.94 8.03 5.94
C SER A 62 -1.78 7.21 6.93
N ASN A 63 -3.05 7.57 7.06
CA ASN A 63 -4.02 6.79 7.82
C ASN A 63 -4.72 5.79 6.88
N PHE A 64 -4.01 4.75 6.46
CA PHE A 64 -4.54 3.74 5.55
C PHE A 64 -5.37 2.68 6.30
N ASP A 65 -6.33 2.09 5.60
CA ASP A 65 -7.22 1.04 6.09
C ASP A 65 -6.95 -0.34 5.45
N ASP A 66 -6.49 -0.35 4.20
CA ASP A 66 -6.17 -1.54 3.41
C ASP A 66 -4.82 -1.36 2.69
N LEU A 67 -3.77 -2.03 3.21
CA LEU A 67 -2.44 -1.99 2.61
C LEU A 67 -2.41 -2.61 1.20
N GLY A 68 -3.25 -3.62 0.96
CA GLY A 68 -3.35 -4.25 -0.35
C GLY A 68 -3.84 -3.26 -1.40
N TYR A 69 -4.84 -2.46 -1.04
CA TYR A 69 -5.34 -1.37 -1.87
C TYR A 69 -4.28 -0.29 -2.08
N GLU A 70 -3.60 0.17 -1.03
CA GLU A 70 -2.55 1.19 -1.15
C GLU A 70 -1.43 0.77 -2.11
N VAL A 71 -0.98 -0.49 -2.04
CA VAL A 71 0.04 -1.01 -2.96
C VAL A 71 -0.51 -1.10 -4.38
N TYR A 72 -1.76 -1.54 -4.57
CA TYR A 72 -2.41 -1.55 -5.88
C TYR A 72 -2.53 -0.13 -6.47
N PHE A 73 -3.01 0.83 -5.68
CA PHE A 73 -3.16 2.23 -6.07
C PHE A 73 -1.83 2.82 -6.52
N GLN A 74 -0.78 2.66 -5.72
CA GLN A 74 0.57 3.11 -6.06
C GLN A 74 1.07 2.42 -7.33
N SER A 75 0.78 1.13 -7.52
CA SER A 75 1.20 0.39 -8.71
C SER A 75 0.54 0.90 -10.00
N VAL A 76 -0.71 1.36 -9.92
CA VAL A 76 -1.43 1.93 -11.06
C VAL A 76 -1.01 3.38 -11.32
N MET A 77 -0.79 4.16 -10.25
CA MET A 77 -0.58 5.61 -10.34
C MET A 77 0.89 6.03 -10.50
N ASN A 78 1.87 5.16 -10.19
CA ASN A 78 3.27 5.56 -10.19
C ASN A 78 3.87 5.58 -11.62
N PRO A 79 4.13 6.76 -12.21
CA PRO A 79 4.65 6.87 -13.57
C PRO A 79 6.12 6.44 -13.70
N GLU A 80 6.86 6.35 -12.59
CA GLU A 80 8.30 6.04 -12.57
C GLU A 80 8.60 4.55 -12.77
N MET A 81 7.58 3.70 -12.83
CA MET A 81 7.75 2.23 -12.80
C MET A 81 7.84 1.56 -14.16
N TYR A 82 7.89 2.33 -15.23
CA TYR A 82 8.24 1.75 -16.51
C TYR A 82 9.74 1.36 -16.50
N PRO A 83 10.12 0.07 -16.55
CA PRO A 83 9.36 -1.09 -17.05
C PRO A 83 9.08 -2.25 -16.06
N GLU A 84 9.36 -2.14 -14.76
CA GLU A 84 9.26 -3.26 -13.81
C GLU A 84 7.90 -3.28 -13.08
N ALA A 85 7.12 -4.34 -13.30
CA ALA A 85 5.85 -4.54 -12.61
C ALA A 85 6.07 -4.82 -11.12
N LEU A 86 5.38 -4.06 -10.25
CA LEU A 86 5.44 -4.28 -8.79
C LEU A 86 4.60 -5.46 -8.32
N ILE A 87 3.51 -5.69 -9.02
CA ILE A 87 2.57 -6.77 -8.74
C ILE A 87 2.90 -7.88 -9.71
N LYS A 88 3.04 -9.10 -9.19
CA LYS A 88 3.22 -10.29 -10.00
C LYS A 88 2.04 -10.45 -10.95
N ASP A 89 2.30 -10.81 -12.20
CA ASP A 89 1.30 -10.87 -13.27
C ASP A 89 0.07 -11.70 -12.89
N GLU A 90 0.25 -12.82 -12.19
CA GLU A 90 -0.86 -13.70 -11.77
C GLU A 90 -1.82 -13.04 -10.78
N TRP A 91 -1.37 -12.02 -10.05
CA TRP A 91 -2.17 -11.29 -9.07
C TRP A 91 -2.89 -10.09 -9.68
N TRP A 92 -2.46 -9.60 -10.84
CA TRP A 92 -3.01 -8.38 -11.42
C TRP A 92 -4.53 -8.47 -11.62
N SER A 93 -5.01 -9.55 -12.23
CA SER A 93 -6.46 -9.76 -12.45
C SER A 93 -7.26 -9.88 -11.16
N ILE A 94 -6.67 -10.44 -10.09
CA ILE A 94 -7.30 -10.61 -8.79
C ILE A 94 -7.47 -9.25 -8.12
N LEU A 95 -6.39 -8.46 -8.07
CA LEU A 95 -6.38 -7.15 -7.44
C LEU A 95 -7.23 -6.15 -8.23
N GLN A 96 -7.16 -6.18 -9.56
CA GLN A 96 -8.00 -5.35 -10.42
C GLN A 96 -9.48 -5.62 -10.15
N LYS A 97 -9.93 -6.88 -10.13
CA LYS A 97 -11.32 -7.23 -9.83
C LYS A 97 -11.76 -6.77 -8.43
N ARG A 98 -10.84 -6.78 -7.46
CA ARG A 98 -11.13 -6.40 -6.07
C ARG A 98 -11.19 -4.89 -5.87
N TYR A 99 -10.33 -4.15 -6.54
CA TYR A 99 -10.05 -2.75 -6.22
C TYR A 99 -10.42 -1.75 -7.31
N SER A 100 -10.76 -2.18 -8.53
CA SER A 100 -11.05 -1.26 -9.64
C SER A 100 -12.21 -0.30 -9.34
N GLU A 101 -13.26 -0.77 -8.66
CA GLU A 101 -14.40 0.09 -8.31
C GLU A 101 -14.00 1.19 -7.33
N ARG A 102 -13.29 0.84 -6.24
CA ARG A 102 -12.76 1.80 -5.26
C ARG A 102 -11.80 2.80 -5.94
N PHE A 103 -10.86 2.30 -6.72
CA PHE A 103 -9.92 3.11 -7.49
C PHE A 103 -10.63 4.12 -8.40
N ASN A 104 -11.58 3.66 -9.20
CA ASN A 104 -12.31 4.53 -10.13
C ASN A 104 -13.13 5.58 -9.38
N SER A 105 -13.73 5.23 -8.24
CA SER A 105 -14.44 6.19 -7.39
C SER A 105 -13.50 7.30 -6.90
N GLU A 106 -12.38 6.94 -6.29
CA GLU A 106 -11.42 7.90 -5.72
C GLU A 106 -10.78 8.80 -6.80
N ILE A 107 -10.51 8.28 -8.00
CA ILE A 107 -9.99 9.10 -9.11
C ILE A 107 -11.10 9.98 -9.71
N SER A 108 -12.34 9.49 -9.82
CA SER A 108 -13.45 10.31 -10.35
C SER A 108 -13.82 11.48 -9.44
N GLU A 109 -13.61 11.37 -8.13
CA GLU A 109 -13.78 12.47 -7.18
C GLU A 109 -12.78 13.61 -7.42
N ILE A 110 -11.65 13.34 -8.06
CA ILE A 110 -10.69 14.36 -8.49
C ILE A 110 -11.30 15.20 -9.64
N ASP A 111 -12.02 14.55 -10.58
CA ASP A 111 -12.62 15.22 -11.74
C ASP A 111 -13.85 16.08 -11.36
N CYS A 112 -14.65 15.65 -10.38
CA CYS A 112 -15.87 16.37 -9.97
C CYS A 112 -15.58 17.73 -9.30
N ASN A 113 -14.46 17.87 -8.61
CA ASN A 113 -14.08 19.13 -7.93
C ASN A 113 -13.45 20.17 -8.87
N SER A 114 -13.09 19.79 -10.10
CA SER A 114 -12.53 20.72 -11.09
C SER A 114 -13.58 21.65 -11.71
N THR A 115 -14.86 21.28 -11.67
CA THR A 115 -15.94 22.08 -12.25
C THR A 115 -16.42 23.18 -11.31
N ASP A 116 -16.36 22.96 -9.99
CA ASP A 116 -16.79 23.94 -8.99
C ASP A 116 -15.82 25.14 -8.87
N TRP A 117 -14.53 24.93 -9.09
CA TRP A 117 -13.54 26.02 -9.14
C TRP A 117 -13.80 26.98 -10.31
N ALA A 118 -14.20 26.46 -11.48
CA ALA A 118 -14.43 27.27 -12.67
C ALA A 118 -15.71 28.11 -12.54
N VAL A 119 -16.73 27.60 -11.82
CA VAL A 119 -17.96 28.35 -11.53
C VAL A 119 -17.73 29.42 -10.45
N ALA A 120 -16.89 29.16 -9.44
CA ALA A 120 -16.55 30.11 -8.40
C ALA A 120 -15.71 31.32 -8.87
N GLN A 121 -15.06 31.23 -10.04
CA GLN A 121 -14.31 32.34 -10.65
C GLN A 121 -15.15 33.23 -11.58
N THR A 122 -16.46 32.95 -11.72
CA THR A 122 -17.36 33.71 -12.61
C THR A 122 -18.35 34.60 -11.82
N ILE A 123 -18.08 34.88 -10.53
CA ILE A 123 -18.83 35.86 -9.71
C ILE A 123 -17.97 37.09 -9.44
#